data_AF-A4RQF8-F1
#
_entry.id   AF-A4RQF8-F1
#
_cell.length_a   1.000
_cell.length_b   1.000
_cell.length_c   1.000
_cell.angle_alpha   90.00
_cell.angle_beta   90.00
_cell.angle_gamma   90.00
#
_symmetry.space_group_name_H-M   'P 1'
#
loop_
_entity.id
_entity.type
_entity.pdbx_description
1 polymer ?
#
loop_
_entity_poly.entity_id
_entity_poly.type
_entity_poly.pdbx_seq_one_letter_code
_entity_poly.pdbx_strand_id
1 'polypeptide(L)'
;IVVVTSGGTTAPLERAQVRCVDNFSSGARGARLVEELLRRGDCDVVMLQREGSCAPHERMVNESLVNDSRAREIGRAPHALIVVRFKTLYEYLTSLKATCEAVGDEAKARGGRAVVVLAAAVSDFYVPWCDLPEHKIQSSAHSAAGLELTLKPVPKMLGMIKHEWCPEAFAVGFKLETDVDLLADKARKSLERYRLDAVVANELTTRYDYVTVFAADGS
;
A
#
# COMPACT_ATOMS: atom_id res chain seq x y z
N ILE A 1 -11.67 -8.95 9.60
CA ILE A 1 -11.59 -7.63 8.92
C ILE A 1 -10.32 -7.61 8.08
N VAL A 2 -10.38 -7.13 6.84
CA VAL A 2 -9.23 -7.07 5.93
C VAL A 2 -8.81 -5.62 5.70
N VAL A 3 -7.55 -5.30 5.96
CA VAL A 3 -6.94 -4.02 5.64
C VAL A 3 -6.18 -4.16 4.32
N VAL A 4 -6.45 -3.31 3.34
CA VAL A 4 -5.73 -3.30 2.05
C VAL A 4 -5.09 -1.94 1.85
N THR A 5 -3.78 -1.90 1.67
CA THR A 5 -3.09 -0.68 1.27
C THR A 5 -2.89 -0.64 -0.25
N SER A 6 -3.08 0.52 -0.88
CA SER A 6 -3.03 0.65 -2.34
C SER A 6 -2.50 2.01 -2.80
N GLY A 7 -1.78 1.99 -3.93
CA GLY A 7 -1.17 3.16 -4.55
C GLY A 7 0.22 3.50 -3.99
N GLY A 8 0.79 4.61 -4.44
CA GLY A 8 2.16 5.03 -4.13
C GLY A 8 2.25 6.04 -2.99
N THR A 9 3.38 6.10 -2.29
CA THR A 9 3.68 7.19 -1.35
C THR A 9 4.59 8.24 -1.98
N THR A 10 4.39 9.51 -1.61
CA THR A 10 5.38 10.57 -1.87
C THR A 10 6.27 10.83 -0.67
N ALA A 11 7.56 11.05 -0.89
CA ALA A 11 8.50 11.61 0.07
C ALA A 11 8.75 13.10 -0.25
N PRO A 12 8.23 14.06 0.56
CA PRO A 12 8.49 15.48 0.36
C PRO A 12 9.98 15.82 0.42
N LEU A 13 10.40 16.84 -0.33
CA LEU A 13 11.76 17.40 -0.27
C LEU A 13 11.84 18.72 0.48
N GLU A 14 10.69 19.36 0.74
CA GLU A 14 10.54 20.60 1.51
C GLU A 14 9.27 20.49 2.40
N ARG A 15 9.20 21.24 3.51
CA ARG A 15 7.99 21.30 4.38
C ARG A 15 6.83 22.01 3.69
N ALA A 16 7.08 23.21 3.14
CA ALA A 16 6.19 23.82 2.17
C ALA A 16 6.33 23.05 0.85
N GLN A 17 5.63 21.92 0.74
CA GLN A 17 5.82 20.93 -0.30
C GLN A 17 5.59 21.53 -1.69
N VAL A 18 6.68 21.74 -2.42
CA VAL A 18 6.67 22.07 -3.86
C VAL A 18 7.13 20.87 -4.67
N ARG A 19 8.06 20.08 -4.15
CA ARG A 19 8.63 18.90 -4.81
C ARG A 19 8.57 17.68 -3.90
N CYS A 20 8.57 16.50 -4.52
CA CYS A 20 8.64 15.22 -3.83
C CYS A 20 9.19 14.14 -4.74
N VAL A 21 9.68 13.05 -4.14
CA VAL A 21 9.94 11.78 -4.81
C VAL A 21 8.66 10.94 -4.71
N ASP A 22 8.15 10.40 -5.82
CA ASP A 22 6.95 9.56 -5.84
C ASP A 22 7.30 8.13 -6.23
N ASN A 23 6.75 7.16 -5.49
CA ASN A 23 6.81 5.75 -5.85
C ASN A 23 5.58 5.42 -6.72
N PHE A 24 5.78 5.28 -8.03
CA PHE A 24 4.68 5.06 -8.95
C PHE A 24 3.91 3.76 -8.64
N SER A 25 2.60 3.90 -8.45
CA SER A 25 1.64 2.78 -8.42
C SER A 25 0.25 3.31 -8.76
N SER A 26 -0.39 2.74 -9.78
CA SER A 26 -1.75 3.11 -10.17
C SER A 26 -2.81 2.75 -9.12
N GLY A 27 -2.49 1.84 -8.19
CA GLY A 27 -3.45 1.31 -7.21
C GLY A 27 -4.44 0.28 -7.77
N ALA A 28 -4.33 -0.08 -9.06
CA ALA A 28 -5.29 -0.97 -9.72
C ALA A 28 -5.40 -2.35 -9.04
N ARG A 29 -4.29 -2.96 -8.62
CA ARG A 29 -4.29 -4.26 -7.92
C ARG A 29 -5.05 -4.20 -6.60
N GLY A 30 -4.78 -3.18 -5.78
CA GLY A 30 -5.46 -3.00 -4.50
C GLY A 30 -6.97 -2.76 -4.70
N ALA A 31 -7.35 -1.94 -5.68
CA ALA A 31 -8.75 -1.70 -6.02
C ALA A 31 -9.48 -3.00 -6.42
N ARG A 32 -8.89 -3.81 -7.29
CA ARG A 32 -9.47 -5.10 -7.73
C ARG A 32 -9.56 -6.11 -6.58
N LEU A 33 -8.56 -6.15 -5.70
CA LEU A 33 -8.60 -7.01 -4.53
C LEU A 33 -9.78 -6.63 -3.61
N VAL A 34 -9.99 -5.33 -3.38
CA VAL A 34 -11.13 -4.85 -2.59
C VAL A 34 -12.45 -5.19 -3.25
N GLU A 35 -12.59 -5.01 -4.57
CA GLU A 35 -13.80 -5.43 -5.31
C GLU A 35 -14.12 -6.91 -5.07
N GLU A 36 -13.10 -7.78 -5.12
CA GLU A 36 -13.26 -9.22 -4.93
C GLU A 36 -13.61 -9.59 -3.49
N LEU A 37 -12.99 -8.94 -2.50
CA LEU A 37 -13.33 -9.13 -1.07
C LEU A 37 -14.78 -8.72 -0.78
N LEU A 38 -15.21 -7.57 -1.31
CA LEU A 38 -16.59 -7.11 -1.16
C LEU A 38 -17.58 -8.05 -1.86
N ARG A 39 -17.22 -8.60 -3.02
CA ARG A 39 -18.04 -9.56 -3.76
C ARG A 39 -18.23 -10.87 -2.99
N ARG A 40 -17.20 -11.34 -2.27
CA ARG A 40 -17.30 -12.53 -1.41
C ARG A 40 -18.27 -12.33 -0.25
N GLY A 41 -18.31 -11.12 0.31
CA GLY A 41 -19.25 -10.76 1.36
C GLY A 41 -19.08 -11.58 2.65
N ASP A 42 -17.84 -11.92 3.00
CA ASP A 42 -17.50 -12.67 4.21
C ASP A 42 -16.57 -11.88 5.15
N CYS A 43 -16.26 -10.63 4.81
CA CYS A 43 -15.40 -9.76 5.60
C CYS A 43 -15.70 -8.27 5.39
N ASP A 44 -15.47 -7.48 6.44
CA ASP A 44 -15.39 -6.02 6.31
C ASP A 44 -14.00 -5.61 5.80
N VAL A 45 -13.97 -4.54 5.01
CA VAL A 45 -12.75 -4.09 4.31
C VAL A 45 -12.42 -2.64 4.68
N VAL A 46 -11.17 -2.41 5.11
CA VAL A 46 -10.60 -1.08 5.29
C VAL A 46 -9.52 -0.87 4.23
N MET A 47 -9.72 0.10 3.35
CA MET A 47 -8.77 0.43 2.30
C MET A 47 -7.98 1.69 2.66
N LEU A 48 -6.66 1.59 2.74
CA LEU A 48 -5.76 2.73 2.74
C LEU A 48 -5.39 3.02 1.29
N GLN A 49 -5.83 4.16 0.76
CA GLN A 49 -5.72 4.48 -0.66
C GLN A 49 -4.92 5.77 -0.87
N ARG A 50 -3.96 5.73 -1.80
CA ARG A 50 -3.33 6.95 -2.31
C ARG A 50 -4.37 7.81 -3.01
N GLU A 51 -4.50 9.07 -2.61
CA GLU A 51 -5.34 10.04 -3.30
C GLU A 51 -4.99 10.11 -4.79
N GLY A 52 -6.02 10.02 -5.65
CA GLY A 52 -5.89 10.02 -7.11
C GLY A 52 -5.47 8.67 -7.73
N SER A 53 -5.24 7.62 -6.94
CA SER A 53 -5.08 6.24 -7.44
C SER A 53 -6.43 5.57 -7.67
N CYS A 54 -6.46 4.46 -8.43
CA CYS A 54 -7.69 3.73 -8.73
C CYS A 54 -8.47 3.38 -7.45
N ALA A 55 -9.75 3.75 -7.41
CA ALA A 55 -10.69 3.31 -6.38
C ALA A 55 -11.46 2.05 -6.82
N PRO A 56 -11.92 1.21 -5.86
CA PRO A 56 -12.81 0.10 -6.15
C PRO A 56 -14.06 0.59 -6.90
N HIS A 57 -14.50 -0.16 -7.92
CA HIS A 57 -15.67 0.13 -8.75
C HIS A 57 -15.61 1.39 -9.63
N GLU A 58 -14.63 2.28 -9.47
CA GLU A 58 -14.50 3.53 -10.25
C GLU A 58 -14.48 3.28 -11.77
N ARG A 59 -13.73 2.25 -12.21
CA ARG A 59 -13.69 1.81 -13.60
C ARG A 59 -15.07 1.38 -14.13
N MET A 60 -15.87 0.70 -13.30
CA MET A 60 -17.16 0.16 -13.71
C MET A 60 -18.18 1.29 -13.81
N VAL A 61 -18.09 2.27 -12.91
CA VAL A 61 -18.86 3.51 -13.00
C VAL A 61 -18.48 4.26 -14.27
N ASN A 62 -17.19 4.49 -14.53
CA ASN A 62 -16.72 5.19 -15.73
C ASN A 62 -17.11 4.47 -17.02
N GLU A 63 -16.96 3.14 -17.10
CA GLU A 63 -17.37 2.33 -18.25
C GLU A 63 -18.91 2.33 -18.45
N SER A 64 -19.68 2.39 -17.36
CA SER A 64 -21.15 2.46 -17.41
C SER A 64 -21.66 3.84 -17.79
N LEU A 65 -20.98 4.92 -17.39
CA LEU A 65 -21.27 6.29 -17.83
C LEU A 65 -21.03 6.47 -19.33
N VAL A 66 -20.09 5.71 -19.90
CA VAL A 66 -19.81 5.71 -21.35
C VAL A 66 -20.74 4.77 -22.11
N ASN A 67 -21.16 3.65 -21.50
CA ASN A 67 -22.06 2.67 -22.11
C ASN A 67 -23.38 2.61 -21.34
N ASP A 68 -24.35 3.43 -21.77
CA ASP A 68 -25.70 3.69 -21.22
C ASP A 68 -26.56 2.43 -20.90
N SER A 69 -26.08 1.23 -21.27
CA SER A 69 -26.80 -0.04 -21.11
C SER A 69 -26.29 -0.97 -20.00
N ARG A 70 -25.20 -0.61 -19.29
CA ARG A 70 -24.58 -1.48 -18.24
C ARG A 70 -24.75 -1.01 -16.80
N ALA A 71 -25.53 0.05 -16.54
CA ALA A 71 -25.89 0.47 -15.20
C ALA A 71 -26.86 -0.53 -14.53
N ARG A 72 -26.39 -1.75 -14.21
CA ARG A 72 -27.14 -2.73 -13.42
C ARG A 72 -26.29 -3.24 -12.26
N GLU A 73 -26.90 -3.08 -11.08
CA GLU A 73 -26.54 -3.58 -9.76
C GLU A 73 -25.21 -3.12 -9.18
N ILE A 74 -25.14 -1.83 -8.80
CA ILE A 74 -24.41 -1.48 -7.57
C ILE A 74 -25.31 -1.94 -6.40
N GLY A 75 -25.32 -3.25 -6.14
CA GLY A 75 -26.03 -3.81 -4.99
C GLY A 75 -25.53 -3.17 -3.70
N ARG A 76 -26.42 -2.96 -2.73
CA ARG A 76 -26.01 -2.62 -1.36
C ARG A 76 -25.16 -3.77 -0.84
N ALA A 77 -23.84 -3.58 -0.81
CA ALA A 77 -22.95 -4.56 -0.21
C ALA A 77 -23.31 -4.69 1.28
N PRO A 78 -23.52 -5.92 1.80
CA PRO A 78 -23.82 -6.16 3.22
C PRO A 78 -22.64 -5.83 4.15
N HIS A 79 -21.46 -5.54 3.59
CA HIS A 79 -20.23 -5.27 4.33
C HIS A 79 -19.71 -3.86 4.06
N ALA A 80 -19.21 -3.23 5.12
CA ALA A 80 -18.73 -1.87 5.05
C ALA A 80 -17.34 -1.79 4.40
N LEU A 81 -17.22 -0.99 3.35
CA LEU A 81 -15.94 -0.48 2.87
C LEU A 81 -15.65 0.85 3.57
N ILE A 82 -14.56 0.90 4.33
CA ILE A 82 -14.02 2.15 4.89
C ILE A 82 -12.80 2.53 4.09
N VAL A 83 -12.73 3.78 3.60
CA VAL A 83 -11.57 4.28 2.85
C VAL A 83 -10.86 5.37 3.64
N VAL A 84 -9.59 5.15 3.92
CA VAL A 84 -8.67 6.12 4.52
C VAL A 84 -7.69 6.58 3.46
N ARG A 85 -7.64 7.89 3.19
CA ARG A 85 -6.78 8.44 2.15
C ARG A 85 -5.42 8.85 2.70
N PHE A 86 -4.38 8.66 1.91
CA PHE A 86 -3.04 9.18 2.17
C PHE A 86 -2.41 9.72 0.89
N LYS A 87 -1.33 10.48 1.04
CA LYS A 87 -0.49 10.94 -0.07
C LYS A 87 0.99 10.75 0.25
N THR A 88 1.41 11.21 1.43
CA THR A 88 2.81 11.15 1.85
C THR A 88 3.15 9.84 2.55
N LEU A 89 4.45 9.52 2.60
CA LEU A 89 4.95 8.41 3.41
C LEU A 89 4.56 8.56 4.89
N TYR A 90 4.58 9.78 5.43
CA TYR A 90 4.23 10.04 6.83
C TYR A 90 2.75 9.72 7.10
N GLU A 91 1.84 10.26 6.28
CA GLU A 91 0.41 9.97 6.36
C GLU A 91 0.15 8.46 6.23
N TYR A 92 0.79 7.80 5.26
CA TYR A 92 0.68 6.36 5.09
C TYR A 92 1.04 5.58 6.36
N LEU A 93 2.19 5.87 6.97
CA LEU A 93 2.66 5.16 8.16
C LEU A 93 1.77 5.43 9.37
N THR A 94 1.34 6.67 9.58
CA THR A 94 0.45 7.04 10.69
C THR A 94 -0.93 6.40 10.52
N SER A 95 -1.51 6.46 9.32
CA SER A 95 -2.79 5.82 9.01
C SER A 95 -2.71 4.31 9.12
N LEU A 96 -1.61 3.69 8.65
CA LEU A 96 -1.41 2.25 8.74
C LEU A 96 -1.35 1.80 10.19
N LYS A 97 -0.56 2.49 11.04
CA LYS A 97 -0.48 2.21 12.47
C LYS A 97 -1.87 2.27 13.13
N ALA A 98 -2.55 3.40 13.01
CA ALA A 98 -3.85 3.62 13.66
C ALA A 98 -4.91 2.61 13.17
N THR A 99 -4.88 2.26 11.87
CA THR A 99 -5.78 1.27 11.30
C THR A 99 -5.48 -0.14 11.82
N CYS A 100 -4.21 -0.53 11.87
CA CYS A 100 -3.81 -1.84 12.38
C CYS A 100 -4.22 -2.05 13.84
N GLU A 101 -4.00 -1.03 14.68
CA GLU A 101 -4.39 -1.06 16.10
C GLU A 101 -5.92 -1.20 16.24
N ALA A 102 -6.68 -0.30 15.60
CA ALA A 102 -8.14 -0.30 15.69
C ALA A 102 -8.77 -1.59 15.11
N VAL A 103 -8.28 -2.07 13.97
CA VAL A 103 -8.78 -3.29 13.32
C VAL A 103 -8.40 -4.54 14.12
N GLY A 104 -7.23 -4.54 14.76
CA GLY A 104 -6.81 -5.63 15.64
C GLY A 104 -7.76 -5.81 16.81
N ASP A 105 -8.03 -4.73 17.54
CA ASP A 105 -8.94 -4.73 18.68
C ASP A 105 -10.37 -5.14 18.28
N GLU A 106 -10.88 -4.56 17.18
CA GLU A 106 -12.22 -4.85 16.70
C GLU A 106 -12.36 -6.30 16.20
N ALA A 107 -11.38 -6.81 15.44
CA ALA A 107 -11.41 -8.19 14.97
C ALA A 107 -11.42 -9.17 16.15
N LYS A 108 -10.62 -8.89 17.19
CA LYS A 108 -10.56 -9.69 18.41
C LYS A 108 -11.86 -9.65 19.20
N ALA A 109 -12.48 -8.48 19.36
CA ALA A 109 -13.77 -8.32 20.04
C ALA A 109 -14.88 -9.13 19.37
N ARG A 110 -14.82 -9.29 18.03
CA ARG A 110 -15.76 -10.11 17.24
C ARG A 110 -15.42 -11.59 17.20
N GLY A 111 -14.34 -12.03 17.87
CA GLY A 111 -13.86 -13.42 17.80
C GLY A 111 -13.30 -13.81 16.42
N GLY A 112 -12.94 -12.82 15.58
CA GLY A 112 -12.38 -13.00 14.25
C GLY A 112 -10.89 -12.69 14.19
N ARG A 113 -10.37 -12.57 12.97
CA ARG A 113 -8.95 -12.23 12.70
C ARG A 113 -8.83 -11.00 11.81
N ALA A 114 -7.78 -10.23 12.05
CA ALA A 114 -7.33 -9.17 11.15
C ALA A 114 -6.43 -9.76 10.06
N VAL A 115 -6.62 -9.32 8.82
CA VAL A 115 -5.71 -9.61 7.70
C VAL A 115 -5.21 -8.28 7.18
N VAL A 116 -3.90 -8.11 6.99
CA VAL A 116 -3.30 -6.87 6.49
C VAL A 116 -2.56 -7.16 5.19
N VAL A 117 -3.03 -6.57 4.10
CA VAL A 117 -2.50 -6.76 2.76
C VAL A 117 -1.78 -5.49 2.29
N LEU A 118 -0.46 -5.60 2.17
CA LEU A 118 0.46 -4.50 1.89
C LEU A 118 0.73 -4.38 0.38
N ALA A 119 -0.25 -3.88 -0.38
CA ALA A 119 -0.13 -3.69 -1.83
C ALA A 119 0.26 -2.26 -2.27
N ALA A 120 0.49 -1.34 -1.32
CA ALA A 120 1.01 -0.01 -1.60
C ALA A 120 2.50 -0.04 -1.98
N ALA A 121 2.91 0.87 -2.87
CA ALA A 121 4.30 1.13 -3.20
C ALA A 121 4.87 2.18 -2.24
N VAL A 122 5.49 1.72 -1.17
CA VAL A 122 6.05 2.56 -0.10
C VAL A 122 7.46 2.98 -0.48
N SER A 123 7.79 4.25 -0.22
CA SER A 123 9.14 4.79 -0.46
C SER A 123 10.18 4.11 0.44
N ASP A 124 11.30 3.69 -0.13
CA ASP A 124 12.43 3.11 0.60
C ASP A 124 13.35 4.18 1.22
N PHE A 125 13.27 5.41 0.72
CA PHE A 125 14.09 6.54 1.14
C PHE A 125 13.23 7.79 1.40
N TYR A 126 13.67 8.64 2.32
CA TYR A 126 12.99 9.88 2.69
C TYR A 126 13.96 10.91 3.27
N VAL A 127 13.50 12.15 3.41
CA VAL A 127 14.20 13.17 4.21
C VAL A 127 13.48 13.27 5.57
N PRO A 128 14.17 13.10 6.71
CA PRO A 128 13.57 13.31 8.02
C PRO A 128 13.00 14.71 8.18
N TRP A 129 11.92 14.84 8.95
CA TRP A 129 11.24 16.12 9.16
C TRP A 129 12.15 17.24 9.72
N CYS A 130 13.11 16.87 10.58
CA CYS A 130 14.09 17.82 11.13
C CYS A 130 15.10 18.31 10.08
N ASP A 131 15.28 17.56 8.99
CA ASP A 131 16.25 17.85 7.92
C ASP A 131 15.58 18.49 6.70
N LEU A 132 14.24 18.51 6.64
CA LEU A 132 13.50 19.14 5.55
C LEU A 132 13.64 20.67 5.61
N PRO A 133 14.05 21.34 4.51
CA PRO A 133 14.00 22.79 4.42
C PRO A 133 12.55 23.29 4.49
N GLU A 134 12.35 24.44 5.13
CA GLU A 134 11.00 25.03 5.29
C GLU A 134 10.41 25.45 3.94
N HIS A 135 11.25 25.98 3.04
CA HIS A 135 10.83 26.60 1.79
C HIS A 135 11.41 25.91 0.56
N LYS A 136 10.79 26.19 -0.60
CA LYS A 136 11.19 25.71 -1.93
C LYS A 136 12.70 25.85 -2.14
N ILE A 137 13.33 24.74 -2.53
CA ILE A 137 14.75 24.73 -2.93
C ILE A 137 14.93 25.62 -4.17
N GLN A 138 15.79 26.64 -4.06
CA GLN A 138 16.00 27.67 -5.07
C GLN A 138 17.07 27.27 -6.08
N SER A 139 16.71 27.24 -7.37
CA SER A 139 17.63 26.84 -8.44
C SER A 139 18.83 27.79 -8.62
N SER A 140 18.69 29.06 -8.25
CA SER A 140 19.77 30.06 -8.34
C SER A 140 20.87 29.91 -7.29
N ALA A 141 20.60 29.18 -6.21
CA ALA A 141 21.55 28.96 -5.11
C ALA A 141 22.50 27.77 -5.36
N HIS A 142 22.29 27.01 -6.44
CA HIS A 142 23.09 25.84 -6.77
C HIS A 142 24.08 26.14 -7.90
N SER A 143 25.29 25.60 -7.77
CA SER A 143 26.32 25.75 -8.81
C SER A 143 25.90 25.10 -10.12
N ALA A 144 26.63 25.36 -11.20
CA ALA A 144 26.42 24.71 -12.50
C ALA A 144 26.50 23.17 -12.44
N ALA A 145 26.96 22.57 -11.33
CA ALA A 145 27.01 21.14 -11.10
C ALA A 145 25.64 20.49 -10.77
N GLY A 146 24.58 21.27 -10.51
CA GLY A 146 23.23 20.75 -10.29
C GLY A 146 22.78 20.67 -8.82
N LEU A 147 21.72 19.88 -8.57
CA LEU A 147 21.12 19.68 -7.23
C LEU A 147 21.48 18.29 -6.69
N GLU A 148 22.10 18.23 -5.52
CA GLU A 148 22.35 17.00 -4.78
C GLU A 148 21.29 16.81 -3.69
N LEU A 149 20.72 15.61 -3.60
CA LEU A 149 19.71 15.25 -2.60
C LEU A 149 20.22 14.09 -1.75
N THR A 150 20.33 14.33 -0.44
CA THR A 150 20.68 13.28 0.53
C THR A 150 19.41 12.71 1.16
N LEU A 151 19.11 11.46 0.84
CA LEU A 151 17.97 10.73 1.40
C LEU A 151 18.43 9.67 2.40
N LYS A 152 17.66 9.47 3.46
CA LYS A 152 17.89 8.42 4.46
C LYS A 152 16.98 7.22 4.18
N PRO A 153 17.41 5.98 4.45
CA PRO A 153 16.55 4.82 4.32
C PRO A 153 15.38 4.91 5.31
N VAL A 154 14.19 4.52 4.87
CA VAL A 154 13.02 4.42 5.73
C VAL A 154 13.25 3.25 6.71
N PRO A 155 13.00 3.44 8.01
CA PRO A 155 13.08 2.34 8.97
C PRO A 155 12.16 1.19 8.55
N LYS A 156 12.40 -0.02 9.05
CA LYS A 156 11.67 -1.23 8.65
C LYS A 156 10.25 -1.28 9.27
N MET A 157 9.43 -0.28 8.96
CA MET A 157 8.16 -0.01 9.64
C MET A 157 7.11 -1.10 9.42
N LEU A 158 7.15 -1.84 8.30
CA LEU A 158 6.18 -2.90 8.04
C LEU A 158 6.25 -4.04 9.07
N GLY A 159 7.44 -4.30 9.63
CA GLY A 159 7.60 -5.30 10.70
C GLY A 159 6.90 -4.91 12.00
N MET A 160 6.56 -3.63 12.18
CA MET A 160 5.83 -3.15 13.35
C MET A 160 4.41 -3.69 13.42
N ILE A 161 3.82 -4.09 12.29
CA ILE A 161 2.51 -4.75 12.26
C ILE A 161 2.53 -6.00 13.13
N LYS A 162 3.54 -6.87 12.93
CA LYS A 162 3.66 -8.15 13.64
C LYS A 162 4.32 -8.00 15.02
N HIS A 163 4.98 -6.87 15.29
CA HIS A 163 5.65 -6.62 16.55
C HIS A 163 4.77 -5.90 17.58
N GLU A 164 4.05 -4.85 17.17
CA GLU A 164 3.38 -3.93 18.09
C GLU A 164 1.96 -3.55 17.65
N TRP A 165 1.75 -3.20 16.36
CA TRP A 165 0.49 -2.59 15.94
C TRP A 165 -0.67 -3.58 15.82
N CYS A 166 -0.42 -4.80 15.35
CA CYS A 166 -1.43 -5.86 15.24
C CYS A 166 -0.79 -7.27 15.20
N PRO A 167 -0.16 -7.75 16.29
CA PRO A 167 0.67 -8.95 16.27
C PRO A 167 -0.04 -10.23 15.80
N GLU A 168 -1.34 -10.35 16.11
CA GLU A 168 -2.17 -11.52 15.76
C GLU A 168 -2.67 -11.49 14.29
N ALA A 169 -2.48 -10.37 13.57
CA ALA A 169 -2.89 -10.26 12.19
C ALA A 169 -2.15 -11.26 11.28
N PHE A 170 -2.83 -11.68 10.22
CA PHE A 170 -2.20 -12.32 9.08
C PHE A 170 -1.70 -11.24 8.12
N ALA A 171 -0.39 -11.07 7.99
CA ALA A 171 0.24 -10.01 7.20
C ALA A 171 0.76 -10.56 5.86
N VAL A 172 0.32 -9.92 4.77
CA VAL A 172 0.68 -10.28 3.40
C VAL A 172 1.42 -9.13 2.74
N GLY A 173 2.65 -9.37 2.29
CA GLY A 173 3.43 -8.42 1.51
C GLY A 173 3.25 -8.61 0.00
N PHE A 174 3.59 -7.58 -0.77
CA PHE A 174 3.75 -7.68 -2.22
C PHE A 174 5.21 -7.44 -2.63
N LYS A 175 5.67 -8.19 -3.62
CA LYS A 175 6.97 -7.97 -4.24
C LYS A 175 6.83 -7.97 -5.76
N LEU A 176 7.37 -6.93 -6.39
CA LEU A 176 7.44 -6.79 -7.84
C LEU A 176 8.91 -6.76 -8.24
N GLU A 177 9.32 -7.63 -9.15
CA GLU A 177 10.67 -7.65 -9.69
C GLU A 177 10.65 -7.80 -11.21
N THR A 178 11.74 -7.40 -11.86
CA THR A 178 11.95 -7.60 -13.30
C THR A 178 12.80 -8.83 -13.60
N ASP A 179 13.50 -9.36 -12.59
CA ASP A 179 14.38 -10.51 -12.70
C ASP A 179 13.77 -11.67 -11.89
N VAL A 180 13.40 -12.74 -12.59
CA VAL A 180 12.73 -13.91 -12.03
C VAL A 180 13.66 -14.67 -11.08
N ASP A 181 14.96 -14.72 -11.39
CA ASP A 181 15.93 -15.46 -10.58
C ASP A 181 16.12 -14.82 -9.20
N LEU A 182 15.87 -13.50 -9.10
CA LEU A 182 15.93 -12.76 -7.84
C LEU A 182 14.60 -12.73 -7.07
N LEU A 183 13.48 -13.03 -7.73
CA LEU A 183 12.14 -12.83 -7.16
C LEU A 183 11.93 -13.69 -5.91
N ALA A 184 12.28 -14.98 -5.98
CA ALA A 184 12.09 -15.92 -4.87
C ALA A 184 12.94 -15.56 -3.65
N ASP A 185 14.22 -15.24 -3.87
CA ASP A 185 15.14 -14.85 -2.80
C ASP A 185 14.72 -13.55 -2.13
N LYS A 186 14.27 -12.56 -2.91
CA LYS A 186 13.77 -11.30 -2.36
C LYS A 186 12.44 -11.48 -1.63
N ALA A 187 11.56 -12.36 -2.09
CA ALA A 187 10.32 -12.69 -1.39
C ALA A 187 10.61 -13.35 -0.02
N ARG A 188 11.48 -14.36 0.02
CA ARG A 188 11.91 -15.02 1.27
C ARG A 188 12.58 -14.06 2.24
N LYS A 189 13.50 -13.21 1.75
CA LYS A 189 14.10 -12.15 2.57
C LYS A 189 13.06 -11.18 3.14
N SER A 190 11.98 -10.91 2.41
CA SER A 190 10.88 -10.05 2.89
C SER A 190 10.06 -10.74 3.98
N LEU A 191 9.75 -12.04 3.82
CA LEU A 191 9.09 -12.85 4.86
C LEU A 191 9.86 -12.76 6.18
N GLU A 192 11.16 -13.06 6.16
CA GLU A 192 12.01 -13.03 7.35
C GLU A 192 12.17 -11.61 7.93
N ARG A 193 12.48 -10.64 7.06
CA ARG A 193 12.80 -9.27 7.48
C ARG A 193 11.64 -8.58 8.19
N TYR A 194 10.41 -8.82 7.74
CA TYR A 194 9.22 -8.16 8.25
C TYR A 194 8.29 -9.12 9.02
N ARG A 195 8.69 -10.39 9.18
CA ARG A 195 7.90 -11.46 9.81
C ARG A 195 6.51 -11.64 9.21
N LEU A 196 6.41 -11.48 7.89
CA LEU A 196 5.15 -11.62 7.17
C LEU A 196 4.73 -13.09 7.14
N ASP A 197 3.43 -13.33 7.07
CA ASP A 197 2.88 -14.69 6.97
C ASP A 197 2.89 -15.17 5.50
N ALA A 198 2.76 -14.24 4.54
CA ALA A 198 2.90 -14.52 3.12
C ALA A 198 3.46 -13.33 2.33
N VAL A 199 4.07 -13.62 1.17
CA VAL A 199 4.47 -12.62 0.16
C VAL A 199 3.93 -13.03 -1.20
N VAL A 200 3.12 -12.17 -1.80
CA VAL A 200 2.68 -12.29 -3.18
C VAL A 200 3.74 -11.66 -4.08
N ALA A 201 4.36 -12.47 -4.92
CA ALA A 201 5.47 -12.07 -5.78
C ALA A 201 5.06 -12.15 -7.25
N ASN A 202 5.38 -11.10 -7.99
CA ASN A 202 5.09 -10.98 -9.42
C ASN A 202 6.33 -10.53 -10.17
N GLU A 203 6.54 -11.13 -11.33
CA GLU A 203 7.42 -10.59 -12.35
C GLU A 203 6.67 -9.47 -13.10
N LEU A 204 7.38 -8.39 -13.48
CA LEU A 204 6.77 -7.22 -14.11
C LEU A 204 6.01 -7.55 -15.41
N THR A 205 6.53 -8.46 -16.23
CA THR A 205 6.00 -8.82 -17.56
C THR A 205 4.71 -9.65 -17.46
N THR A 206 4.66 -10.60 -16.54
CA THR A 206 3.57 -11.59 -16.37
C THR A 206 2.61 -11.25 -15.23
N ARG A 207 2.72 -10.04 -14.65
CA ARG A 207 1.96 -9.59 -13.47
C ARG A 207 0.43 -9.65 -13.57
N TYR A 208 -0.11 -9.79 -14.78
CA TYR A 208 -1.56 -9.90 -15.02
C TYR A 208 -2.02 -11.35 -15.26
N ASP A 209 -1.10 -12.29 -15.50
CA ASP A 209 -1.42 -13.66 -15.88
C ASP A 209 -1.38 -14.60 -14.67
N TYR A 210 -0.32 -14.53 -13.86
CA TYR A 210 -0.17 -15.32 -12.66
C TYR A 210 0.66 -14.60 -11.59
N VAL A 211 0.50 -15.06 -10.34
CA VAL A 211 1.26 -14.59 -9.18
C VAL A 211 1.84 -15.80 -8.47
N THR A 212 3.03 -15.68 -7.88
CA THR A 212 3.58 -16.70 -6.99
C THR A 212 3.39 -16.27 -5.55
N VAL A 213 2.87 -17.14 -4.69
CA VAL A 213 2.73 -16.87 -3.26
C VAL A 213 3.79 -17.66 -2.52
N PHE A 214 4.56 -16.97 -1.68
CA PHE A 214 5.52 -17.59 -0.76
C PHE A 214 4.96 -17.48 0.65
N ALA A 215 4.74 -18.60 1.32
CA ALA A 215 4.27 -18.61 2.71
C ALA A 215 5.43 -18.82 3.70
N ALA A 216 5.28 -18.30 4.92
CA ALA A 216 6.29 -18.44 5.97
C ALA A 216 6.44 -19.90 6.46
N ASP A 217 5.44 -20.75 6.24
CA ASP A 217 5.47 -22.19 6.57
C ASP A 217 6.23 -23.05 5.54
N GLY A 218 6.75 -22.44 4.48
CA GLY A 218 7.50 -23.11 3.42
C GLY A 218 6.65 -23.64 2.26
N SER A 219 5.33 -23.36 2.27
CA SER A 219 4.44 -23.61 1.13
C SER A 219 4.53 -22.56 0.02
#